data_AF-A0A6I6WV29-F1
#
_entry.id   AF-A0A6I6WV29-F1
#
_cell.length_a   1.000
_cell.length_b   1.000
_cell.length_c   1.000
_cell.angle_alpha   90.00
_cell.angle_beta   90.00
_cell.angle_gamma   90.00
#
_symmetry.space_group_name_H-M   'P 1'
#
loop_
_entity.id
_entity.type
_entity.pdbx_description
1 polymer ?
#
loop_
_entity_poly.entity_id
_entity_poly.type
_entity_poly.pdbx_seq_one_letter_code
_entity_poly.pdbx_strand_id
1 'polypeptide(L)'
;MERLKVHGVDLAQLISDLDEMERYLKAKIDRMDGLLDLVGQRWRGPTASAYKDLQRSVNEDARTVRESLILIEEAVKASRDGFTAQELDVLQAMRKLQDTAAGQDRLLGMADAAPEPGLPKSKLSEL
;
A
#
# COMPACT_ATOMS: atom_id res chain seq x y z
N MET A 1 33.21 0.12 6.64
CA MET A 1 32.33 0.90 7.54
C MET A 1 31.55 1.99 6.79
N GLU A 2 32.15 2.71 5.84
CA GLU A 2 31.49 3.82 5.14
C GLU A 2 30.43 3.38 4.12
N ARG A 3 30.70 2.32 3.35
CA ARG A 3 29.76 1.76 2.35
C ARG A 3 28.43 1.28 2.94
N LEU A 4 28.46 0.67 4.13
CA LEU A 4 27.25 0.15 4.79
C LEU A 4 26.30 1.29 5.20
N LYS A 5 26.86 2.44 5.59
CA LYS A 5 26.07 3.62 5.97
C LYS A 5 25.41 4.29 4.77
N VAL A 6 26.09 4.34 3.62
CA VAL A 6 25.51 4.86 2.36
C VAL A 6 24.34 3.99 1.92
N HIS A 7 24.52 2.65 1.92
CA HIS A 7 23.44 1.72 1.60
C HIS A 7 22.24 1.81 2.56
N GLY A 8 22.49 2.03 3.86
CA GLY A 8 21.42 2.23 4.84
C GLY A 8 20.61 3.53 4.63
N VAL A 9 21.28 4.61 4.23
CA VAL A 9 20.63 5.88 3.87
C VAL A 9 19.79 5.74 2.60
N ASP A 10 20.30 5.05 1.59
CA ASP A 10 19.58 4.80 0.33
C ASP A 10 18.33 3.92 0.56
N LEU A 11 18.42 2.90 1.42
CA LEU A 11 17.27 2.06 1.80
C LEU A 11 16.22 2.84 2.58
N ALA A 12 16.64 3.70 3.51
CA ALA A 12 15.73 4.54 4.28
C ALA A 12 14.97 5.51 3.36
N GLN A 13 15.65 6.08 2.36
CA GLN A 13 15.01 6.94 1.36
C GLN A 13 14.01 6.15 0.51
N LEU A 14 14.38 4.95 0.04
CA LEU A 14 13.47 4.10 -0.73
C LEU A 14 12.20 3.74 0.05
N ILE A 15 12.32 3.39 1.33
CA ILE A 15 11.17 3.12 2.20
C ILE A 15 10.27 4.36 2.30
N SER A 16 10.86 5.54 2.49
CA SER A 16 10.11 6.80 2.53
C SER A 16 9.37 7.08 1.22
N ASP A 17 10.00 6.83 0.08
CA ASP A 17 9.41 7.06 -1.25
C ASP A 17 8.23 6.10 -1.52
N LEU A 18 8.34 4.83 -1.09
CA LEU A 18 7.27 3.83 -1.20
C LEU A 18 6.04 4.21 -0.37
N ASP A 19 6.26 4.65 0.88
CA ASP A 19 5.22 5.12 1.80
C ASP A 19 4.55 6.41 1.28
N GLU A 20 5.30 7.32 0.64
CA GLU A 20 4.73 8.48 -0.03
C GLU A 20 3.83 8.09 -1.23
N MET A 21 4.28 7.15 -2.06
CA MET A 21 3.50 6.65 -3.19
C MET A 21 2.23 5.92 -2.74
N GLU A 22 2.30 5.16 -1.65
CA GLU A 22 1.13 4.50 -1.07
C GLU A 22 0.06 5.52 -0.65
N ARG A 23 0.46 6.57 0.09
CA ARG A 23 -0.42 7.68 0.48
C ARG A 23 -1.00 8.43 -0.71
N TYR A 24 -0.15 8.71 -1.71
CA TYR A 24 -0.58 9.42 -2.91
C TYR A 24 -1.66 8.66 -3.67
N LEU A 25 -1.47 7.36 -3.87
CA LEU A 25 -2.46 6.50 -4.52
C LEU A 25 -3.76 6.42 -3.72
N LYS A 26 -3.69 6.29 -2.40
CA LYS A 26 -4.87 6.34 -1.53
C LYS A 26 -5.66 7.65 -1.71
N ALA A 27 -4.97 8.79 -1.65
CA ALA A 27 -5.60 10.10 -1.83
C ALA A 27 -6.25 10.26 -3.21
N LYS A 28 -5.68 9.64 -4.26
CA LYS A 28 -6.28 9.63 -5.60
C LYS A 28 -7.56 8.80 -5.68
N ILE A 29 -7.57 7.61 -5.07
CA ILE A 29 -8.77 6.77 -4.97
C ILE A 29 -9.88 7.53 -4.24
N ASP A 30 -9.59 8.07 -3.05
CA ASP A 30 -10.55 8.81 -2.22
C ASP A 30 -11.13 10.02 -2.99
N ARG A 31 -10.30 10.70 -3.80
CA ARG A 31 -10.75 11.81 -4.65
C ARG A 31 -11.64 11.36 -5.80
N MET A 32 -11.34 10.23 -6.45
CA MET A 32 -12.17 9.69 -7.53
C MET A 32 -13.55 9.30 -6.99
N ASP A 33 -13.60 8.73 -5.79
CA ASP A 33 -14.85 8.39 -5.10
C ASP A 33 -15.68 9.64 -4.77
N GLY A 34 -15.06 10.68 -4.21
CA GLY A 34 -15.78 11.93 -3.91
C GLY A 34 -16.29 12.71 -5.13
N LEU A 35 -15.61 12.63 -6.28
CA LEU A 35 -16.10 13.24 -7.53
C LEU A 35 -17.36 12.55 -8.04
N LEU A 36 -17.49 11.24 -7.84
CA LEU A 36 -18.68 10.48 -8.23
C LEU A 36 -19.90 10.89 -7.38
N ASP A 37 -19.73 11.14 -6.09
CA ASP A 37 -20.81 11.61 -5.22
C ASP A 37 -21.33 12.99 -5.62
N LEU A 38 -20.44 13.86 -6.08
CA LEU A 38 -20.77 15.20 -6.57
C LEU A 38 -21.51 15.16 -7.93
N VAL A 39 -21.06 14.29 -8.84
CA VAL A 39 -21.54 14.25 -10.24
C VAL A 39 -22.74 13.30 -10.41
N GLY A 40 -22.79 12.21 -9.66
CA GLY A 40 -23.81 11.15 -9.74
C GLY A 40 -25.23 11.62 -9.41
N GLN A 41 -25.37 12.75 -8.70
CA GLN A 41 -26.68 13.33 -8.42
C GLN A 41 -27.34 13.96 -9.65
N ARG A 42 -26.56 14.38 -10.67
CA ARG A 42 -27.06 15.05 -11.88
C ARG A 42 -26.89 14.23 -13.16
N TRP A 43 -26.03 13.22 -13.18
CA TRP A 43 -25.77 12.39 -14.37
C TRP A 43 -26.41 11.00 -14.21
N ARG A 44 -27.57 10.78 -14.85
CA ARG A 44 -28.23 9.45 -14.92
C ARG A 44 -28.24 8.99 -16.38
N GLY A 45 -27.78 7.76 -16.64
CA GLY A 45 -27.82 7.16 -17.98
C GLY A 45 -26.65 6.20 -18.27
N PRO A 46 -26.59 5.62 -19.48
CA PRO A 46 -25.57 4.64 -19.87
C PRO A 46 -24.13 5.12 -19.70
N THR A 47 -23.85 6.40 -19.98
CA THR A 47 -22.54 7.03 -19.77
C THR A 47 -22.12 7.05 -18.30
N ALA A 48 -23.07 7.27 -17.38
CA ALA A 48 -22.79 7.24 -15.95
C ALA A 48 -22.46 5.82 -15.46
N SER A 49 -23.08 4.79 -16.05
CA SER A 49 -22.72 3.39 -15.77
C SER A 49 -21.31 3.08 -16.24
N ALA A 50 -20.99 3.41 -17.50
CA ALA A 50 -19.66 3.17 -18.07
C ALA A 50 -18.54 3.85 -17.28
N TYR A 51 -18.78 5.07 -16.78
CA TYR A 51 -17.83 5.78 -15.92
C TYR A 51 -17.64 5.09 -14.57
N LYS A 52 -18.73 4.63 -13.93
CA LYS A 52 -18.65 3.87 -12.66
C LYS A 52 -17.86 2.58 -12.82
N ASP A 53 -18.04 1.87 -13.93
CA ASP A 53 -17.30 0.64 -14.20
C ASP A 53 -15.81 0.91 -14.45
N LEU A 54 -15.48 1.97 -15.19
CA LEU A 54 -14.09 2.42 -15.35
C LEU A 54 -13.45 2.80 -14.00
N GLN A 55 -14.16 3.56 -13.18
CA GLN A 55 -13.67 3.94 -11.85
C GLN A 55 -13.43 2.71 -10.97
N ARG A 56 -14.35 1.75 -10.95
CA ARG A 56 -14.17 0.50 -10.20
C ARG A 56 -12.88 -0.20 -10.63
N SER A 57 -12.67 -0.35 -11.95
CA SER A 57 -11.44 -0.95 -12.50
C SER A 57 -10.19 -0.18 -12.07
N VAL A 58 -10.19 1.15 -12.18
CA VAL A 58 -9.02 1.97 -11.80
C VAL A 58 -8.76 1.90 -10.29
N ASN A 59 -9.80 1.85 -9.47
CA ASN A 59 -9.66 1.69 -8.02
C ASN A 59 -9.08 0.31 -7.67
N GLU A 60 -9.52 -0.76 -8.34
CA GLU A 60 -8.96 -2.11 -8.21
C GLU A 60 -7.48 -2.16 -8.63
N ASP A 61 -7.13 -1.51 -9.73
CA ASP A 61 -5.74 -1.41 -10.20
C ASP A 61 -4.87 -0.65 -9.19
N ALA A 62 -5.33 0.51 -8.73
CA ALA A 62 -4.61 1.33 -7.76
C ALA A 62 -4.43 0.60 -6.42
N ARG A 63 -5.43 -0.18 -6.01
CA ARG A 63 -5.35 -1.06 -4.83
C ARG A 63 -4.27 -2.12 -5.00
N THR A 64 -4.24 -2.81 -6.14
CA THR A 64 -3.23 -3.82 -6.47
C THR A 64 -1.81 -3.25 -6.43
N VAL A 65 -1.63 -2.03 -6.95
CA VAL A 65 -0.34 -1.32 -6.88
C VAL A 65 0.03 -1.01 -5.43
N ARG A 66 -0.90 -0.54 -4.60
CA ARG A 66 -0.63 -0.30 -3.17
C ARG A 66 -0.21 -1.56 -2.42
N GLU A 67 -0.89 -2.68 -2.65
CA GLU A 67 -0.54 -3.98 -2.04
C GLU A 67 0.89 -4.41 -2.42
N SER A 68 1.29 -4.15 -3.67
CA SER A 68 2.64 -4.44 -4.15
C SER A 68 3.68 -3.53 -3.49
N LEU A 69 3.38 -2.23 -3.35
CA LEU A 69 4.27 -1.27 -2.69
C LEU A 69 4.52 -1.63 -1.23
N ILE A 70 3.48 -2.01 -0.49
CA ILE A 70 3.58 -2.45 0.92
C ILE A 70 4.49 -3.69 1.02
N LEU A 71 4.32 -4.67 0.14
CA LEU A 71 5.17 -5.88 0.15
C LEU A 71 6.64 -5.53 -0.13
N ILE A 72 6.88 -4.65 -1.10
CA ILE A 72 8.24 -4.20 -1.45
C ILE A 72 8.85 -3.46 -0.27
N GLU A 73 8.11 -2.57 0.38
CA GLU A 73 8.57 -1.82 1.54
C GLU A 73 8.99 -2.76 2.68
N GLU A 74 8.15 -3.74 3.02
CA GLU A 74 8.48 -4.73 4.06
C GLU A 74 9.68 -5.61 3.69
N ALA A 75 9.80 -5.99 2.41
CA ALA A 75 10.97 -6.74 1.94
C ALA A 75 12.26 -5.90 2.03
N VAL A 76 12.18 -4.60 1.75
CA VAL A 76 13.31 -3.67 1.88
C VAL A 76 13.66 -3.45 3.36
N LYS A 77 12.67 -3.30 4.25
CA LYS A 77 12.87 -3.22 5.71
C LYS A 77 13.60 -4.46 6.24
N ALA A 78 13.12 -5.66 5.86
CA ALA A 78 13.73 -6.93 6.24
C ALA A 78 15.16 -7.12 5.68
N SER A 79 15.44 -6.55 4.51
CA SER A 79 16.76 -6.62 3.87
C SER A 79 17.81 -5.73 4.54
N ARG A 80 17.40 -4.69 5.29
CA ARG A 80 18.29 -3.66 5.86
C ARG A 80 19.39 -4.23 6.74
N ASP A 81 19.04 -5.18 7.61
CA ASP A 81 19.96 -5.78 8.59
C ASP A 81 20.36 -7.22 8.22
N GLY A 82 19.95 -7.69 7.04
CA GLY A 82 20.09 -9.07 6.56
C GLY A 82 18.95 -9.94 7.07
N PHE A 83 18.27 -10.64 6.15
CA PHE A 83 17.05 -11.41 6.45
C PHE A 83 17.22 -12.34 7.67
N THR A 84 16.42 -12.10 8.70
CA THR A 84 16.21 -13.04 9.81
C THR A 84 15.11 -14.04 9.46
N ALA A 85 15.08 -15.19 10.15
CA ALA A 85 14.01 -16.18 9.98
C ALA A 85 12.62 -15.57 10.27
N GLN A 86 12.54 -14.72 11.30
CA GLN A 86 11.30 -14.03 11.69
C GLN A 86 10.79 -13.10 10.56
N GLU A 87 11.69 -12.35 9.90
CA GLU A 87 11.29 -11.45 8.82
C GLU A 87 10.85 -12.20 7.56
N LEU A 88 11.46 -13.36 7.28
CA LEU A 88 11.01 -14.24 6.20
C LEU A 88 9.62 -14.81 6.47
N ASP A 89 9.31 -15.15 7.72
CA ASP A 89 7.99 -15.62 8.12
C ASP A 89 6.92 -14.53 7.93
N VAL A 90 7.24 -13.27 8.26
CA VAL A 90 6.35 -12.10 8.02
C VAL A 90 6.08 -11.94 6.52
N LEU A 91 7.10 -11.99 5.67
CA LEU A 91 6.92 -11.88 4.22
C LEU A 91 6.08 -13.04 3.65
N GLN A 92 6.21 -14.25 4.18
CA GLN A 92 5.38 -15.38 3.80
C GLN A 92 3.93 -15.22 4.27
N ALA A 93 3.71 -14.73 5.49
CA ALA A 93 2.38 -14.45 6.03
C ALA A 93 1.66 -13.38 5.19
N MET A 94 2.35 -12.30 4.83
CA MET A 94 1.81 -11.26 3.94
C MET A 94 1.43 -11.81 2.57
N ARG A 95 2.30 -12.64 1.96
CA ARG A 95 2.00 -13.26 0.67
C ARG A 95 0.74 -14.13 0.72
N LYS A 96 0.56 -14.91 1.79
CA LYS A 96 -0.66 -15.72 1.99
C LYS A 96 -1.91 -14.86 2.14
N LEU A 97 -1.80 -13.68 2.75
CA LEU A 97 -2.93 -12.75 2.88
C LEU A 97 -3.33 -12.14 1.52
N GLN A 98 -2.38 -11.95 0.60
CA GLN A 98 -2.67 -11.47 -0.76
C GLN A 98 -3.48 -12.46 -1.61
N ASP A 99 -3.49 -13.75 -1.26
CA ASP A 99 -4.22 -14.78 -2.02
C ASP A 99 -5.76 -14.66 -1.91
N THR A 100 -6.26 -13.80 -1.01
CA THR A 100 -7.71 -13.64 -0.78
C THR A 100 -8.10 -12.17 -0.65
N ALA A 101 -9.29 -11.81 -1.16
CA ALA A 101 -9.83 -10.45 -1.05
C ALA A 101 -9.91 -9.96 0.42
N ALA A 102 -10.33 -10.84 1.34
CA ALA A 102 -10.41 -10.51 2.76
C ALA A 102 -9.03 -10.29 3.41
N GLY A 103 -8.01 -11.05 2.98
CA GLY A 103 -6.64 -10.88 3.45
C GLY A 103 -6.02 -9.60 2.90
N GLN A 104 -6.27 -9.27 1.62
CA GLN A 104 -5.90 -7.99 1.02
C GLN A 104 -6.56 -6.81 1.76
N ASP A 105 -7.84 -6.90 2.12
CA ASP A 105 -8.54 -5.86 2.89
C ASP A 105 -7.89 -5.65 4.26
N ARG A 106 -7.52 -6.75 4.92
CA ARG A 106 -6.80 -6.70 6.19
C ARG A 106 -5.43 -6.03 6.03
N LEU A 107 -4.66 -6.38 5.00
CA LEU A 107 -3.33 -5.78 4.74
C LEU A 107 -3.42 -4.27 4.57
N LEU A 108 -4.35 -3.80 3.72
CA LEU A 108 -4.54 -2.37 3.50
C LEU A 108 -5.08 -1.67 4.75
N GLY A 109 -5.98 -2.30 5.49
CA GLY A 109 -6.46 -1.78 6.77
C GLY A 109 -5.34 -1.63 7.81
N MET A 110 -4.37 -2.56 7.83
CA MET A 110 -3.20 -2.48 8.69
C MET A 110 -2.24 -1.36 8.27
N ALA A 111 -2.04 -1.15 6.97
CA ALA A 111 -1.24 -0.04 6.44
C ALA A 111 -1.90 1.33 6.73
N ASP A 112 -3.23 1.40 6.61
CA ASP A 112 -4.02 2.61 6.84
C ASP A 112 -4.18 2.96 8.34
N ALA A 113 -4.04 1.98 9.25
CA ALA A 113 -4.16 2.16 10.70
C ALA A 113 -2.93 2.86 11.33
N ALA A 114 -2.89 4.19 11.19
CA ALA A 114 -2.13 5.22 11.95
C ALA A 114 -0.58 5.30 11.86
N PRO A 115 -0.01 6.52 11.60
CA PRO A 115 1.39 6.89 11.85
C PRO A 115 1.69 7.17 13.31
N GLU A 116 2.60 6.38 13.89
CA GLU A 116 3.47 6.88 14.95
C GLU A 116 4.57 7.74 14.30
N PRO A 117 4.69 9.03 14.63
CA PRO A 117 5.78 9.88 14.13
C PRO A 117 7.14 9.33 14.61
N GLY A 118 8.00 8.93 13.68
CA GLY A 118 9.37 8.52 13.98
C GLY A 118 9.60 7.03 14.25
N LEU A 119 8.59 6.18 14.01
CA LEU A 119 8.76 4.72 13.98
C LEU A 119 8.45 4.21 12.57
N PRO A 120 9.22 3.25 12.02
CA PRO A 120 8.84 2.59 10.78
C PRO A 120 7.48 1.94 11.01
N LYS A 121 6.47 2.47 10.32
CA LYS A 121 5.12 1.92 10.35
C LYS A 121 5.17 0.53 9.73
N SER A 122 4.87 -0.45 10.56
CA SER A 122 4.07 -1.61 10.21
C SER A 122 3.96 -2.45 11.47
N LYS A 123 2.74 -2.61 12.00
CA LYS A 123 2.43 -3.73 12.91
C LYS A 123 2.33 -5.06 12.14
N LEU A 124 2.92 -5.15 10.94
CA LEU A 124 3.07 -6.39 10.20
C LEU A 124 4.10 -7.32 10.87
N SER A 125 4.91 -6.81 11.79
CA SER A 125 5.72 -7.61 12.71
C SER A 125 4.90 -8.43 13.72
N GLU A 126 3.60 -8.15 13.86
CA GLU A 126 2.66 -8.88 14.72
C GLU A 126 1.81 -9.91 13.95
N LEU A 127 2.09 -10.13 12.65
CA LEU A 127 1.46 -11.19 11.83
C LEU A 127 1.89 -12.60 12.24
#